data_AF-M2Y7I0-F1
#
_entry.id   AF-M2Y7I0-F1
#
_cell.length_a   1.000
_cell.length_b   1.000
_cell.length_c   1.000
_cell.angle_alpha   90.00
_cell.angle_beta   90.00
_cell.angle_gamma   90.00
#
_symmetry.space_group_name_H-M   'P 1'
#
loop_
_entity.id
_entity.type
_entity.pdbx_description
1 polymer ?
#
loop_
_entity_poly.entity_id
_entity_poly.type
_entity_poly.pdbx_seq_one_letter_code
_entity_poly.pdbx_strand_id
1 'polypeptide(L)'
;MNTYDRLYNLAKEIDANVAAIERAAESGRAMPLSRKIAAGLGTVTVDGSGALISVDLDRDMAMMQTGASLAGHVLRAINEAEKAAAARREAMIADATRVVES
;
A
#
# COMPACT_ATOMS: atom_id res chain seq x y z
N MET A 1 -11.54 -25.52 -35.35
CA MET A 1 -11.62 -24.91 -34.00
C MET A 1 -13.02 -24.38 -33.80
N ASN A 2 -13.76 -24.95 -32.86
CA ASN A 2 -15.18 -24.69 -32.66
C ASN A 2 -15.39 -23.36 -31.91
N THR A 3 -16.51 -22.69 -32.14
CA THR A 3 -16.94 -21.51 -31.38
C THR A 3 -16.94 -21.78 -29.88
N TYR A 4 -17.31 -22.99 -29.46
CA TYR A 4 -17.24 -23.42 -28.05
C TYR A 4 -15.81 -23.45 -27.49
N ASP A 5 -14.82 -23.91 -28.27
CA ASP A 5 -13.42 -23.91 -27.81
C ASP A 5 -12.90 -22.48 -27.61
N ARG A 6 -13.31 -21.54 -28.48
CA ARG A 6 -12.96 -20.13 -28.34
C ARG A 6 -13.60 -19.50 -27.11
N LEU A 7 -14.88 -19.77 -26.87
CA LEU A 7 -15.58 -19.24 -25.69
C LEU A 7 -15.00 -19.81 -24.39
N TYR A 8 -14.64 -21.10 -24.39
CA TYR A 8 -14.02 -21.74 -23.24
C TYR A 8 -12.62 -21.17 -22.95
N ASN A 9 -11.80 -21.00 -24.00
CA ASN A 9 -10.48 -20.40 -23.86
C ASN A 9 -10.56 -18.94 -23.39
N LEU A 10 -11.53 -18.18 -23.89
CA LEU A 10 -11.75 -16.79 -23.48
C LEU A 10 -12.17 -16.70 -22.00
N ALA A 11 -13.09 -17.55 -21.56
CA ALA A 11 -13.49 -17.59 -20.15
C ALA A 11 -12.29 -17.92 -19.25
N LYS A 12 -11.45 -18.88 -19.66
CA LYS A 12 -10.25 -19.28 -18.92
C LYS A 12 -9.20 -18.16 -18.85
N GLU A 13 -9.03 -17.40 -19.92
CA GLU A 13 -8.16 -16.21 -19.93
C GLU A 13 -8.69 -15.12 -18.99
N ILE A 14 -10.00 -14.85 -19.01
CA ILE A 14 -10.63 -13.89 -18.10
C ILE A 14 -10.42 -14.31 -16.64
N ASP A 15 -10.68 -15.56 -16.29
CA ASP A 15 -10.50 -16.08 -14.93
C ASP A 15 -9.04 -15.95 -14.46
N ALA A 16 -8.08 -16.27 -15.33
CA ALA A 16 -6.66 -16.15 -15.03
C ALA A 16 -6.25 -14.68 -14.78
N ASN A 17 -6.80 -13.76 -15.57
CA ASN A 17 -6.54 -12.33 -15.46
C ASN A 17 -7.14 -11.74 -14.17
N VAL A 18 -8.38 -12.10 -13.84
CA VAL A 18 -9.02 -11.72 -12.57
C VAL A 18 -8.20 -12.21 -11.39
N ALA A 19 -7.82 -13.49 -11.39
CA ALA A 19 -7.01 -14.07 -10.32
C ALA A 19 -5.61 -13.43 -10.20
N ALA A 20 -5.03 -12.90 -11.28
CA ALA A 20 -3.77 -12.16 -11.24
C ALA A 20 -3.93 -10.79 -10.59
N ILE A 21 -4.98 -10.05 -10.96
CA ILE A 21 -5.31 -8.73 -10.38
C ILE A 21 -5.64 -8.86 -8.89
N GLU A 22 -6.43 -9.86 -8.50
CA GLU A 22 -6.76 -10.12 -7.10
C GLU A 22 -5.51 -10.40 -6.25
N ARG A 23 -4.61 -11.26 -6.74
CA ARG A 23 -3.34 -11.54 -6.06
C ARG A 23 -2.44 -10.31 -5.92
N ALA A 24 -2.40 -9.44 -6.94
CA ALA A 24 -1.66 -8.19 -6.87
C ALA A 24 -2.26 -7.24 -5.81
N ALA A 25 -3.59 -7.15 -5.74
CA ALA A 25 -4.28 -6.35 -4.72
C ALA A 25 -4.06 -6.90 -3.29
N GLU A 26 -4.10 -8.22 -3.12
CA GLU A 26 -3.84 -8.90 -1.83
C GLU A 26 -2.39 -8.67 -1.38
N SER A 27 -1.43 -8.86 -2.29
CA SER A 27 0.00 -8.64 -2.04
C SER A 27 0.29 -7.18 -1.67
N GLY A 28 -0.41 -6.24 -2.33
CA GLY A 28 -0.36 -4.82 -2.01
C GLY A 28 -0.81 -4.54 -0.58
N ARG A 29 -1.89 -5.19 -0.10
CA ARG A 29 -2.39 -5.04 1.28
C ARG A 29 -1.46 -5.67 2.32
N ALA A 30 -0.83 -6.79 2.00
CA ALA A 30 -0.01 -7.57 2.92
C ALA A 30 1.37 -6.95 3.21
N MET A 31 1.82 -5.95 2.44
CA MET A 31 3.11 -5.30 2.65
C MET A 31 2.98 -4.02 3.48
N PRO A 32 3.39 -4.04 4.76
CA PRO A 32 3.41 -2.82 5.56
C PRO A 32 4.46 -1.82 5.03
N LEU A 33 4.16 -0.54 5.21
CA LEU A 33 5.01 0.57 4.82
C LEU A 33 5.43 1.35 6.07
N SER A 34 6.73 1.39 6.32
CA SER A 34 7.31 2.19 7.40
C SER A 34 7.90 3.50 6.87
N ARG A 35 7.62 4.60 7.57
CA ARG A 35 8.06 5.96 7.25
C ARG A 35 8.67 6.61 8.49
N LYS A 36 9.81 7.27 8.33
CA LYS A 36 10.43 8.04 9.41
C LYS A 36 9.63 9.30 9.70
N ILE A 37 9.46 9.60 10.98
CA ILE A 37 8.95 10.87 11.46
C ILE A 37 10.10 11.89 11.40
N ALA A 38 9.78 13.11 10.99
CA ALA A 38 10.76 14.20 10.91
C ALA A 38 11.45 14.46 12.25
N ALA A 39 12.60 15.14 12.21
CA ALA A 39 13.42 15.45 13.38
C ALA A 39 13.92 14.22 14.17
N GLY A 40 13.95 13.04 13.54
CA GLY A 40 14.40 11.81 14.18
C GLY A 40 13.45 11.30 15.26
N LEU A 41 12.19 11.77 15.26
CA LEU A 41 11.22 11.48 16.32
C LEU A 41 10.75 10.03 16.35
N GLY A 42 11.05 9.25 15.30
CA GLY A 42 10.72 7.83 15.26
C GLY A 42 10.21 7.37 13.90
N THR A 43 9.30 6.39 13.91
CA THR A 43 8.78 5.72 12.71
C THR A 43 7.26 5.50 12.83
N VAL A 44 6.54 5.70 11.73
CA VAL A 44 5.14 5.32 11.57
C VAL A 44 5.09 4.11 10.63
N THR A 45 4.30 3.10 10.99
CA THR A 45 4.04 1.94 10.14
C THR A 45 2.55 1.86 9.83
N VAL A 46 2.23 1.80 8.53
CA VAL A 46 0.87 1.56 8.02
C VAL A 46 0.83 0.22 7.31
N ASP A 47 -0.34 -0.41 7.24
CA ASP A 47 -0.56 -1.57 6.39
C ASP A 47 -0.66 -1.16 4.91
N GLY A 48 -0.73 -2.14 4.02
CA GLY A 48 -0.84 -1.89 2.58
C GLY A 48 -2.20 -1.34 2.14
N SER A 49 -3.17 -1.22 3.04
CA SER A 49 -4.43 -0.51 2.82
C SER A 49 -4.37 0.97 3.22
N GLY A 50 -3.30 1.37 3.91
CA GLY A 50 -3.15 2.70 4.49
C GLY A 50 -3.73 2.80 5.90
N ALA A 51 -4.05 1.69 6.57
CA ALA A 51 -4.45 1.72 7.98
C ALA A 51 -3.21 1.79 8.88
N LEU A 52 -3.26 2.64 9.91
CA LEU A 52 -2.17 2.76 10.88
C LEU A 52 -2.01 1.48 11.71
N ILE A 53 -0.81 0.90 11.71
CA ILE A 53 -0.44 -0.26 12.54
C ILE A 53 0.25 0.20 13.82
N SER A 54 1.32 0.99 13.69
CA SER A 54 2.15 1.42 14.82
C SER A 54 2.73 2.81 14.63
N VAL A 55 3.01 3.46 15.75
CA VAL A 55 3.82 4.68 15.83
C VAL A 55 4.85 4.46 16.92
N ASP A 56 6.10 4.34 16.52
CA ASP A 56 7.24 4.13 17.40
C ASP A 56 7.97 5.46 17.56
N LEU A 57 7.92 6.05 18.76
CA LEU A 57 8.57 7.32 19.06
C LEU A 57 9.87 7.12 19.82
N ASP A 58 10.90 7.84 19.39
CA ASP A 58 12.12 7.99 20.19
C ASP A 58 11.81 8.91 21.38
N ARG A 59 11.93 8.35 22.59
CA ARG A 59 11.57 9.04 23.83
C ARG A 59 12.41 10.28 24.06
N ASP A 60 13.71 10.20 23.83
CA ASP A 60 14.64 11.30 24.12
C ASP A 60 14.41 12.44 23.15
N MET A 61 14.17 12.13 21.86
CA MET A 61 13.83 13.13 20.86
C MET A 61 12.44 13.74 21.11
N ALA A 62 11.46 12.94 21.51
CA ALA A 62 10.10 13.42 21.79
C ALA A 62 10.07 14.39 22.99
N MET A 63 10.89 14.15 24.02
CA MET A 63 11.01 15.04 25.18
C MET A 63 11.62 16.41 24.85
N MET A 64 12.34 16.53 23.73
CA MET A 64 12.90 17.81 23.26
C MET A 64 11.89 18.66 22.47
N GLN A 65 10.68 18.13 22.20
CA GLN A 65 9.65 18.83 21.44
C GLN A 65 8.53 19.35 22.32
N THR A 66 7.87 20.42 21.86
CA THR A 66 6.57 20.81 22.43
C THR A 66 5.49 19.82 21.96
N GLY A 67 4.44 19.63 22.76
CA GLY A 67 3.33 18.74 22.39
C GLY A 67 2.70 19.10 21.04
N ALA A 68 2.59 20.39 20.71
CA ALA A 68 2.08 20.84 19.42
C ALA A 68 3.00 20.50 18.25
N SER A 69 4.31 20.67 18.41
CA SER A 69 5.29 20.31 17.38
C SER A 69 5.33 18.79 17.15
N LEU A 70 5.36 18.01 18.23
CA LEU A 70 5.32 16.55 18.18
C LEU A 70 4.05 16.06 17.45
N ALA A 71 2.88 16.56 17.84
CA ALA A 71 1.61 16.20 17.19
C ALA A 71 1.62 16.56 15.70
N GLY A 72 2.16 17.73 15.33
CA GLY A 72 2.29 18.16 13.94
C GLY A 72 3.20 17.25 13.12
N HIS A 73 4.34 16.82 13.67
CA HIS A 73 5.27 15.92 13.00
C HIS A 73 4.68 14.51 12.83
N VAL A 74 4.04 13.97 13.88
CA VAL A 74 3.41 12.66 13.85
C VAL A 74 2.26 12.63 12.84
N LEU A 75 1.35 13.61 12.90
CA LEU A 75 0.22 13.69 11.98
C LEU A 75 0.66 13.79 10.52
N ARG A 76 1.72 14.59 10.25
CA ARG A 76 2.29 14.68 8.89
C ARG A 76 2.85 13.33 8.44
N ALA A 77 3.62 12.66 9.30
CA ALA A 77 4.21 11.36 8.97
C ALA A 77 3.14 10.28 8.70
N ILE A 78 2.05 10.27 9.48
CA ILE A 78 0.89 9.39 9.24
C ILE A 78 0.29 9.67 7.86
N ASN A 79 -0.11 10.93 7.60
CA ASN A 79 -0.72 11.30 6.32
C ASN A 79 0.17 10.95 5.10
N GLU A 80 1.49 11.12 5.22
CA GLU A 80 2.42 10.74 4.16
C GLU A 80 2.54 9.23 3.99
N ALA A 81 2.54 8.46 5.09
CA ALA A 81 2.59 7.01 5.05
C ALA A 81 1.32 6.42 4.40
N GLU A 82 0.14 6.91 4.81
CA GLU A 82 -1.15 6.48 4.26
C GLU A 82 -1.23 6.77 2.75
N LYS A 83 -0.87 7.99 2.33
CA LYS A 83 -0.83 8.35 0.90
C LYS A 83 0.15 7.49 0.10
N ALA A 84 1.32 7.20 0.66
CA ALA A 84 2.32 6.35 0.00
C ALA A 84 1.85 4.91 -0.13
N ALA A 85 1.16 4.36 0.88
CA ALA A 85 0.57 3.03 0.82
C ALA A 85 -0.53 2.95 -0.25
N ALA A 86 -1.44 3.93 -0.29
CA ALA A 86 -2.48 4.01 -1.30
C ALA A 86 -1.90 4.09 -2.73
N ALA A 87 -0.94 4.99 -2.96
CA ALA A 87 -0.29 5.15 -4.27
C ALA A 87 0.45 3.88 -4.71
N ARG A 88 1.12 3.17 -3.79
CA ARG A 88 1.79 1.90 -4.08
C ARG A 88 0.79 0.82 -4.50
N ARG A 89 -0.33 0.72 -3.79
CA ARG A 89 -1.40 -0.23 -4.13
C ARG A 89 -1.99 0.06 -5.50
N GLU A 90 -2.27 1.32 -5.81
CA GLU A 90 -2.77 1.73 -7.13
C GLU A 90 -1.77 1.38 -8.25
N ALA A 91 -0.47 1.61 -8.02
CA ALA A 91 0.57 1.23 -8.98
C ALA A 91 0.63 -0.29 -9.22
N MET A 92 0.54 -1.11 -8.16
CA MET A 92 0.53 -2.58 -8.28
C MET A 92 -0.68 -3.09 -9.07
N ILE A 93 -1.86 -2.50 -8.85
CA ILE A 93 -3.07 -2.84 -9.61
C ILE A 93 -2.91 -2.43 -11.07
N ALA A 94 -2.44 -1.20 -11.34
CA ALA A 94 -2.24 -0.70 -12.69
C ALA A 94 -1.22 -1.54 -13.49
N ASP A 95 -0.13 -1.97 -12.85
CA ASP A 95 0.86 -2.84 -13.50
C ASP A 95 0.29 -4.23 -13.78
N ALA A 96 -0.49 -4.81 -12.87
CA ALA A 96 -1.17 -6.08 -13.12
C ALA A 96 -2.17 -5.99 -14.28
N THR A 97 -2.94 -4.89 -14.37
CA THR A 97 -3.86 -4.64 -15.49
C THR A 97 -3.11 -4.50 -16.82
N ARG A 98 -1.96 -3.82 -16.84
CA ARG A 98 -1.19 -3.65 -18.09
C ARG A 98 -0.65 -4.98 -18.64
N VAL A 99 -0.24 -5.89 -17.76
CA VAL A 99 0.21 -7.25 -18.13
C VAL A 99 -0.94 -8.07 -18.73
N VAL A 100 -2.17 -7.81 -18.32
CA VAL A 100 -3.38 -8.46 -18.85
C VAL A 100 -3.76 -7.94 -20.24
N GLU A 101 -3.46 -6.68 -20.54
CA GLU A 101 -3.76 -6.02 -21.82
C GLU A 101 -2.68 -6.23 -22.91
N SER A 102 -1.52 -6.81 -22.54
CA SER A 102 -0.36 -7.03 -23.43
C SER A 102 -0.36 -8.44 -24.04
#